data_AF-A0A8S2TG95-F1
#
_entry.id   AF-A0A8S2TG95-F1
#
_cell.length_a   1.000
_cell.length_b   1.000
_cell.length_c   1.000
_cell.angle_alpha   90.00
_cell.angle_beta   90.00
_cell.angle_gamma   90.00
#
_symmetry.space_group_name_H-M   'P 1'
#
loop_
_entity.id
_entity.type
_entity.pdbx_description
1 polymer ?
#
loop_
_entity_poly.entity_id
_entity_poly.type
_entity_poly.pdbx_seq_one_letter_code
_entity_poly.pdbx_strand_id
1 'polypeptide(L)'
;MALVHLYLQQNASAAIFLESAIRINKKHAPSYTLLGITLSKLNDFNNALKSFNYSLKIDPTDPITLLNLAILETNTGVSQSKIDKTLKQFH
;
A
#
# COMPACT_ATOMS: atom_id res chain seq x y z
N MET A 1 -11.49 4.88 20.41
CA MET A 1 -11.72 5.42 19.06
C MET A 1 -10.85 6.63 18.68
N ALA A 2 -10.33 7.42 19.65
CA ALA A 2 -9.48 8.58 19.35
C ALA A 2 -8.12 8.22 18.70
N LEU A 3 -7.46 7.15 19.15
CA LEU A 3 -6.16 6.73 18.62
C LEU A 3 -6.23 6.28 17.16
N VAL A 4 -7.31 5.59 16.78
CA VAL A 4 -7.57 5.13 15.40
C VAL A 4 -7.82 6.33 14.48
N HIS A 5 -8.57 7.33 14.93
CA HIS A 5 -8.79 8.56 14.14
C HIS A 5 -7.50 9.33 13.90
N LEU A 6 -6.65 9.51 14.92
CA LEU A 6 -5.37 10.19 14.78
C LEU A 6 -4.44 9.43 13.82
N TYR A 7 -4.43 8.09 13.91
CA TYR A 7 -3.60 7.25 13.04
C TYR A 7 -4.05 7.32 11.57
N LEU A 8 -5.36 7.24 11.32
CA LEU A 8 -5.93 7.39 9.97
C LEU A 8 -5.67 8.79 9.40
N GLN A 9 -5.83 9.83 10.21
CA GLN A 9 -5.59 11.21 9.80
C GLN A 9 -4.12 11.44 9.45
N GLN A 10 -3.18 10.91 10.25
CA GLN A 10 -1.75 11.01 9.98
C GLN A 10 -1.32 10.23 8.74
N ASN A 11 -1.89 9.04 8.52
CA ASN A 11 -1.62 8.26 7.31
C ASN A 11 -2.15 8.98 6.05
N ALA A 12 -3.34 9.56 6.10
CA ALA A 12 -3.89 10.34 4.99
C ALA A 12 -3.03 11.58 4.68
N SER A 13 -2.63 12.34 5.71
CA SER A 13 -1.72 13.47 5.54
C SER A 13 -0.35 13.05 4.99
N ALA A 14 0.19 11.92 5.44
CA ALA A 14 1.46 11.38 4.94
C ALA A 14 1.36 11.00 3.46
N ALA A 15 0.25 10.39 3.02
CA ALA A 15 0.03 10.06 1.61
C ALA A 15 0.04 11.32 0.73
N ILE A 16 -0.65 12.40 1.14
CA ILE A 16 -0.68 13.67 0.40
C ILE A 16 0.71 14.31 0.33
N PHE A 17 1.46 14.29 1.44
CA PHE A 17 2.82 14.82 1.46
C PHE A 17 3.74 14.03 0.54
N LEU A 18 3.62 12.70 0.54
CA LEU A 18 4.35 11.82 -0.38
C LEU A 18 3.98 12.14 -1.82
N GLU A 19 2.69 12.23 -2.19
CA GLU A 19 2.24 12.63 -3.54
C GLU A 19 2.85 13.94 -4.02
N SER A 20 2.96 14.92 -3.12
CA SER A 20 3.61 16.20 -3.38
C SER A 20 5.11 16.01 -3.65
N ALA A 21 5.79 15.18 -2.84
CA ALA A 21 7.20 14.87 -3.01
C ALA A 21 7.50 14.12 -4.32
N ILE A 22 6.66 13.16 -4.73
CA ILE A 22 6.81 12.46 -6.02
C ILE A 22 6.49 13.36 -7.21
N ARG A 23 5.64 14.38 -7.06
CA ARG A 23 5.46 15.40 -8.10
C ARG A 23 6.73 16.19 -8.36
N ILE A 24 7.50 16.47 -7.31
CA ILE A 24 8.77 17.20 -7.37
C ILE A 24 9.90 16.28 -7.85
N ASN A 25 9.99 15.07 -7.30
CA ASN A 25 10.99 14.08 -7.67
C ASN A 25 10.33 12.74 -8.07
N LYS A 26 9.98 12.65 -9.36
CA LYS A 26 9.32 11.47 -9.95
C LYS A 26 10.20 10.22 -10.01
N LYS A 27 11.49 10.31 -9.70
CA LYS A 27 12.45 9.19 -9.74
C LYS A 27 12.87 8.71 -8.36
N HIS A 28 12.16 9.10 -7.30
CA HIS A 28 12.47 8.64 -5.96
C HIS A 28 11.70 7.37 -5.62
N ALA A 29 12.30 6.20 -5.88
CA ALA A 29 11.71 4.89 -5.54
C ALA A 29 11.23 4.81 -4.07
N PRO A 30 12.01 5.26 -3.06
CA PRO A 30 11.57 5.18 -1.67
C PRO A 30 10.27 5.94 -1.36
N SER A 31 9.98 7.04 -2.08
CA SER A 31 8.73 7.78 -1.90
C SER A 31 7.52 6.95 -2.31
N TYR A 32 7.63 6.21 -3.42
CA TYR A 32 6.58 5.31 -3.89
C TYR A 32 6.40 4.13 -2.93
N THR A 33 7.49 3.61 -2.36
CA THR A 33 7.46 2.57 -1.33
C THR A 33 6.74 3.04 -0.07
N LEU A 34 7.10 4.21 0.45
CA LEU A 34 6.42 4.81 1.61
C LEU A 34 4.94 5.08 1.32
N LEU A 35 4.61 5.53 0.11
CA LEU A 35 3.22 5.74 -0.30
C LEU A 35 2.46 4.41 -0.28
N GLY A 36 3.03 3.34 -0.82
CA GLY A 36 2.44 2.01 -0.79
C GLY A 36 2.19 1.50 0.63
N ILE A 37 3.15 1.68 1.54
CA ILE A 37 3.01 1.30 2.96
C ILE A 37 1.88 2.10 3.62
N THR A 38 1.82 3.41 3.36
CA THR A 38 0.81 4.30 3.93
C THR A 38 -0.58 3.93 3.44
N LEU A 39 -0.74 3.66 2.14
CA LEU A 39 -1.99 3.21 1.54
C LEU A 39 -2.41 1.83 2.06
N SER A 40 -1.45 0.91 2.25
CA SER A 40 -1.72 -0.40 2.86
C SER A 40 -2.24 -0.26 4.29
N LYS A 41 -1.77 0.72 5.06
CA LYS A 41 -2.29 1.02 6.41
C LYS A 41 -3.68 1.67 6.40
N LEU A 42 -4.05 2.30 5.28
CA LEU A 42 -5.39 2.84 5.04
C LEU A 42 -6.36 1.78 4.48
N ASN A 43 -5.96 0.51 4.41
CA ASN A 43 -6.67 -0.59 3.75
C ASN A 43 -6.93 -0.36 2.25
N ASP A 44 -6.23 0.58 1.63
CA ASP A 44 -6.29 0.82 0.19
C ASP A 44 -5.23 -0.01 -0.53
N PHE A 45 -5.46 -1.32 -0.54
CA PHE A 45 -4.52 -2.29 -1.10
C PHE A 45 -4.34 -2.14 -2.60
N ASN A 46 -5.38 -1.70 -3.33
CA ASN A 46 -5.32 -1.50 -4.78
C ASN A 46 -4.34 -0.38 -5.15
N ASN A 47 -4.42 0.77 -4.47
CA ASN A 47 -3.49 1.86 -4.72
C ASN A 47 -2.10 1.56 -4.14
N ALA A 48 -2.01 0.82 -3.02
CA ALA A 48 -0.72 0.36 -2.50
C ALA A 48 0.06 -0.49 -3.51
N LEU A 49 -0.61 -1.44 -4.16
CA LEU A 49 -0.01 -2.33 -5.16
C LEU A 49 0.51 -1.53 -6.38
N LYS A 50 -0.26 -0.53 -6.85
CA LYS A 50 0.20 0.38 -7.90
C LYS A 50 1.45 1.14 -7.49
N SER A 51 1.50 1.69 -6.27
CA SER A 51 2.66 2.44 -5.77
C SER A 51 3.90 1.55 -5.66
N PHE A 52 3.78 0.32 -5.14
CA PHE A 52 4.90 -0.61 -5.11
C PHE A 52 5.39 -0.99 -6.51
N ASN A 53 4.49 -1.24 -7.45
CA ASN A 53 4.86 -1.49 -8.84
C ASN A 53 5.59 -0.31 -9.49
N TYR A 54 5.19 0.92 -9.20
CA TYR A 54 5.93 2.10 -9.66
C TYR A 54 7.31 2.21 -9.03
N SER A 55 7.44 1.90 -7.74
CA SER A 55 8.75 1.85 -7.07
C SER A 55 9.67 0.82 -7.74
N LEU A 56 9.18 -0.41 -7.98
CA LEU A 56 9.94 -1.46 -8.67
C LEU A 56 10.27 -1.16 -10.13
N LYS A 57 9.48 -0.30 -10.80
CA LYS A 57 9.85 0.20 -12.13
C LYS A 57 11.06 1.14 -12.10
N ILE A 58 11.28 1.83 -10.98
CA ILE A 58 12.40 2.76 -10.82
C ILE A 58 13.61 2.02 -10.24
N ASP A 59 13.41 1.26 -9.18
CA ASP A 59 14.39 0.38 -8.56
C ASP A 59 13.81 -1.02 -8.39
N PRO A 60 14.02 -1.91 -9.37
CA PRO A 60 13.52 -3.28 -9.33
C PRO A 60 14.19 -4.14 -8.25
N THR A 61 15.28 -3.65 -7.66
CA THR A 61 16.09 -4.40 -6.69
C THR A 61 15.85 -3.97 -5.25
N ASP A 62 14.96 -3.00 -5.00
CA ASP A 62 14.70 -2.53 -3.63
C ASP A 62 14.07 -3.64 -2.77
N PRO A 63 14.82 -4.20 -1.79
CA PRO A 63 14.33 -5.30 -0.98
C PRO A 63 13.17 -4.85 -0.07
N ILE A 64 13.10 -3.56 0.28
CA ILE A 64 12.03 -3.04 1.13
C ILE A 64 10.72 -3.08 0.35
N THR A 65 10.71 -2.65 -0.90
CA THR A 65 9.52 -2.70 -1.75
C THR A 65 9.07 -4.13 -2.02
N LEU A 66 10.00 -5.03 -2.35
CA LEU A 66 9.67 -6.45 -2.59
C LEU A 66 9.07 -7.10 -1.35
N LEU A 67 9.63 -6.86 -0.16
CA LEU A 67 9.10 -7.40 1.09
C LEU A 67 7.69 -6.87 1.38
N ASN A 68 7.46 -5.57 1.25
CA ASN A 68 6.15 -4.97 1.49
C ASN A 68 5.11 -5.43 0.46
N LEU A 69 5.49 -5.61 -0.81
CA LEU A 69 4.63 -6.17 -1.84
C LEU A 69 4.24 -7.61 -1.52
N ALA A 70 5.19 -8.46 -1.12
CA ALA A 70 4.92 -9.85 -0.74
C ALA A 70 3.96 -9.94 0.46
N ILE A 71 4.14 -9.08 1.47
CA ILE A 71 3.23 -8.98 2.62
C ILE A 71 1.83 -8.52 2.16
N LEU A 72 1.75 -7.54 1.26
CA LEU A 72 0.50 -7.04 0.70
C LEU A 72 -0.23 -8.13 -0.10
N GLU A 73 0.46 -8.85 -0.97
CA GLU A 73 -0.10 -9.96 -1.76
C GLU A 73 -0.58 -11.11 -0.87
N THR A 74 0.16 -11.41 0.19
CA THR A 74 -0.28 -12.42 1.17
C THR A 74 -1.54 -11.96 1.89
N ASN A 75 -1.59 -10.72 2.37
CA ASN A 75 -2.76 -10.18 3.06
C ASN A 75 -3.99 -10.08 2.14
N THR A 76 -3.81 -9.64 0.90
CA THR A 76 -4.89 -9.53 -0.10
C THR A 76 -5.34 -10.90 -0.61
N GLY A 77 -4.41 -11.84 -0.83
CA GLY A 77 -4.72 -13.22 -1.23
C GLY A 77 -5.48 -14.00 -0.16
N VAL A 78 -5.13 -13.82 1.12
CA VAL A 78 -5.91 -14.37 2.24
C VAL A 78 -7.30 -13.73 2.30
N SER A 79 -7.41 -12.43 2.03
CA SER A 79 -8.70 -11.73 2.00
C SER A 79 -9.58 -12.19 0.83
N GLN A 80 -9.02 -12.32 -0.38
CA GLN A 80 -9.66 -12.88 -1.57
C GLN A 80 -10.15 -14.30 -1.31
N SER A 81 -9.30 -15.16 -0.73
CA SER A 81 -9.67 -16.53 -0.35
C SER A 81 -10.81 -16.55 0.67
N LYS A 82 -10.80 -15.63 1.66
CA LYS A 82 -11.89 -15.49 2.63
C LYS A 82 -13.19 -15.05 1.97
N ILE A 83 -13.15 -14.08 1.06
CA ILE A 83 -14.32 -13.56 0.35
C ILE A 83 -14.92 -14.65 -0.56
N ASP A 84 -14.09 -15.37 -1.31
CA ASP A 84 -14.51 -16.46 -2.20
C ASP A 84 -15.15 -17.62 -1.41
N LYS A 85 -14.56 -17.96 -0.25
CA LYS A 85 -15.08 -18.99 0.65
C LYS A 85 -16.39 -18.57 1.32
N THR A 86 -16.53 -17.29 1.64
CA THR A 86 -17.76 -16.73 2.22
C THR A 86 -18.87 -16.70 1.17
N LEU A 87 -18.59 -16.29 -0.07
CA LEU A 87 -19.54 -16.32 -1.18
C LEU A 87 -20.03 -17.73 -1.53
N LYS A 88 -19.16 -18.75 -1.45
CA LYS A 88 -19.56 -20.16 -1.63
C LYS A 88 -20.40 -20.72 -0.49
N GLN A 89 -20.37 -20.12 0.70
CA GLN A 89 -21.12 -20.61 1.85
C GLN A 89 -22.55 -20.05 1.93
N PHE A 90 -22.90 -19.11 1.05
CA PHE A 90 -24.25 -18.56 0.88
C PHE A 90 -25.02 -19.18 -0.31
N HIS A 91 -24.51 -20.26 -0.90
CA HIS A 91 -25.18 -21.09 -1.90
C HIS A 91 -25.41 -22.50 -1.34
#